data_AF-A0A4V3KSK7-F1
#
_entry.id   AF-A0A4V3KSK7-F1
#
_cell.length_a   1.000
_cell.length_b   1.000
_cell.length_c   1.000
_cell.angle_alpha   90.00
_cell.angle_beta   90.00
_cell.angle_gamma   90.00
#
_symmetry.space_group_name_H-M   'P 1'
#
loop_
_entity.id
_entity.type
_entity.pdbx_description
1 polymer ?
#
loop_
_entity_poly.entity_id
_entity_poly.type
_entity_poly.pdbx_seq_one_letter_code
_entity_poly.pdbx_strand_id
1 'polypeptide(L)'
;DGARRAMEIAIAQAGISAREVRHLNAHATSTPVGDAGEIAAIKRVFGTDFGIAVSATKSATGHLLGAAGGLGAIFTVLALRDQVAPPTLNLSAPDPAGDGI
;
A
#
# COMPACT_ATOMS: atom_id res chain seq x y z
N ASP A 1 2.38 14.99 3.62
CA ASP A 1 2.59 15.01 2.16
C ASP A 1 3.78 14.21 1.62
N GLY A 2 4.78 13.82 2.43
CA GLY A 2 5.95 13.08 1.92
C GLY A 2 5.60 11.81 1.15
N ALA A 3 4.72 10.96 1.71
CA ALA A 3 4.27 9.72 1.05
C ALA A 3 3.62 9.97 -0.31
N ARG A 4 2.69 10.93 -0.41
CA ARG A 4 2.03 11.31 -1.68
C ARG A 4 3.05 11.68 -2.73
N ARG A 5 3.97 12.61 -2.41
CA ARG A 5 5.00 13.07 -3.34
C ARG A 5 5.93 11.94 -3.78
N ALA A 6 6.30 11.04 -2.88
CA ALA A 6 7.13 9.90 -3.21
C ALA A 6 6.45 8.95 -4.21
N MET A 7 5.16 8.66 -4.01
CA MET A 7 4.37 7.85 -4.95
C MET A 7 4.23 8.52 -6.32
N GLU A 8 3.92 9.82 -6.37
CA GLU A 8 3.81 10.58 -7.63
C GLU A 8 5.13 10.60 -8.41
N ILE A 9 6.26 10.79 -7.72
CA ILE A 9 7.59 10.75 -8.34
C ILE A 9 7.87 9.36 -8.92
N ALA A 10 7.59 8.28 -8.17
CA ALA A 10 7.80 6.92 -8.65
C ALA A 10 6.93 6.58 -9.87
N ILE A 11 5.67 7.00 -9.86
CA ILE A 11 4.75 6.83 -11.00
C ILE A 11 5.24 7.61 -12.22
N ALA A 12 5.66 8.86 -12.03
CA ALA A 12 6.21 9.68 -13.11
C ALA A 12 7.51 9.09 -13.69
N GLN A 13 8.39 8.55 -12.84
CA GLN A 13 9.62 7.85 -13.27
C GLN A 13 9.31 6.58 -14.05
N ALA A 14 8.24 5.87 -13.71
CA ALA A 14 7.78 4.68 -14.43
C ALA A 14 7.11 5.02 -15.77
N GLY A 15 6.71 6.28 -16.00
CA GLY A 15 6.05 6.70 -17.24
C GLY A 15 4.63 6.15 -17.40
N ILE A 16 3.96 5.81 -16.29
CA ILE A 16 2.60 5.26 -16.27
C ILE A 16 1.62 6.22 -15.60
N SER A 17 0.34 6.00 -15.80
CA SER A 17 -0.74 6.62 -15.03
C SER A 17 -0.91 5.92 -13.68
N ALA A 18 -1.30 6.68 -12.65
CA ALA A 18 -1.68 6.11 -11.35
C ALA A 18 -2.79 5.05 -11.47
N ARG A 19 -3.68 5.18 -12.45
CA ARG A 19 -4.77 4.21 -12.72
C ARG A 19 -4.31 2.86 -13.23
N GLU A 20 -3.06 2.77 -13.71
CA GLU A 20 -2.46 1.50 -14.15
C GLU A 20 -1.94 0.67 -12.97
N VAL A 21 -1.77 1.29 -11.79
CA VAL A 21 -1.38 0.59 -10.57
C VAL A 21 -2.62 -0.06 -9.94
N ARG A 22 -2.62 -1.39 -9.87
CA ARG A 22 -3.76 -2.19 -9.34
C ARG A 22 -3.52 -2.77 -7.95
N HIS A 23 -2.28 -2.74 -7.47
CA HIS A 23 -1.92 -3.26 -6.15
C HIS A 23 -0.87 -2.36 -5.48
N LEU A 24 -1.05 -2.11 -4.18
CA LEU A 24 -0.11 -1.38 -3.34
C LEU A 24 0.12 -2.15 -2.03
N ASN A 25 1.38 -2.44 -1.73
CA ASN A 25 1.78 -2.99 -0.43
C ASN A 25 2.17 -1.83 0.50
N ALA A 26 1.29 -1.50 1.45
CA ALA A 26 1.38 -0.35 2.31
C ALA A 26 2.48 -0.48 3.39
N HIS A 27 2.88 0.66 3.95
CA HIS A 27 3.76 0.69 5.10
C HIS A 27 3.05 0.17 6.35
N ALA A 28 1.83 0.62 6.65
CA ALA A 28 0.90 0.09 7.66
C ALA A 28 1.60 -0.37 8.94
N THR A 29 2.07 0.60 9.75
CA THR A 29 2.79 0.31 11.00
C THR A 29 1.85 0.05 12.17
N SER A 30 0.53 0.08 11.95
CA SER A 30 -0.48 -0.02 13.00
C SER A 30 -0.38 1.16 13.98
N THR A 31 -0.06 2.34 13.46
CA THR A 31 0.02 3.58 14.25
C THR A 31 -1.09 4.53 13.84
N PRO A 32 -1.94 5.02 14.77
CA PRO A 32 -3.13 5.80 14.40
C PRO A 32 -2.83 7.02 13.51
N VAL A 33 -1.80 7.79 13.85
CA VAL A 33 -1.42 8.98 13.07
C VAL A 33 -0.73 8.62 11.76
N GLY A 34 0.14 7.60 11.78
CA GLY A 34 0.88 7.18 10.60
C GLY A 34 -0.02 6.58 9.53
N ASP A 35 -0.91 5.67 9.92
CA ASP A 35 -1.80 4.96 9.01
C ASP A 35 -2.87 5.91 8.43
N ALA A 36 -3.42 6.82 9.24
CA ALA A 36 -4.33 7.86 8.73
C ALA A 36 -3.64 8.77 7.68
N GLY A 37 -2.38 9.13 7.92
CA GLY A 37 -1.58 9.91 6.98
C GLY A 37 -1.26 9.15 5.68
N GLU A 38 -0.96 7.86 5.79
CA GLU A 38 -0.71 6.97 4.66
C GLU A 38 -1.97 6.77 3.80
N ILE A 39 -3.10 6.42 4.42
CA ILE A 39 -4.40 6.28 3.76
C ILE A 39 -4.77 7.56 3.00
N ALA A 40 -4.64 8.73 3.65
CA ALA A 40 -4.94 10.00 3.01
C ALA A 40 -4.01 10.28 1.82
N ALA A 41 -2.74 9.84 1.87
CA ALA A 41 -1.82 9.97 0.75
C ALA A 41 -2.19 9.02 -0.40
N ILE A 42 -2.54 7.76 -0.12
CA ILE A 42 -2.97 6.76 -1.11
C ILE A 42 -4.21 7.29 -1.84
N LYS A 43 -5.24 7.73 -1.11
CA LYS A 43 -6.47 8.28 -1.69
C LYS A 43 -6.24 9.48 -2.60
N ARG A 44 -5.27 10.35 -2.26
CA ARG A 44 -4.92 11.51 -3.10
C ARG A 44 -4.24 11.13 -4.41
N VAL A 45 -3.54 9.99 -4.47
CA VAL A 45 -2.83 9.55 -5.68
C VAL A 45 -3.71 8.63 -6.53
N PHE A 46 -4.39 7.68 -5.91
CA PHE A 46 -5.09 6.60 -6.61
C PHE A 46 -6.61 6.78 -6.70
N GLY A 47 -7.19 7.70 -5.92
CA GLY A 47 -8.64 7.90 -5.86
C GLY A 47 -9.32 7.10 -4.76
N THR A 48 -10.66 7.06 -4.79
CA THR A 48 -11.53 6.43 -3.78
C THR A 48 -12.64 5.58 -4.43
N ASP A 49 -12.35 4.97 -5.58
CA ASP A 49 -13.29 4.23 -6.41
C ASP A 49 -13.05 2.71 -6.38
N PHE A 50 -12.34 2.20 -5.35
CA PHE A 50 -11.89 0.81 -5.25
C PHE A 50 -11.05 0.35 -6.45
N GLY A 51 -10.36 1.29 -7.13
CA GLY A 51 -9.53 1.00 -8.29
C GLY A 51 -8.20 0.29 -8.01
N ILE A 52 -7.80 0.24 -6.73
CA ILE A 52 -6.54 -0.34 -6.24
C ILE A 52 -6.80 -1.31 -5.10
N ALA A 53 -6.05 -2.41 -5.05
CA ALA A 53 -6.01 -3.30 -3.89
C ALA A 53 -4.85 -2.92 -2.95
N VAL A 54 -5.14 -2.66 -1.68
CA VAL A 54 -4.11 -2.35 -0.67
C VAL A 54 -3.89 -3.51 0.29
N SER A 55 -2.64 -3.97 0.42
CA SER A 55 -2.24 -5.02 1.37
C SER A 55 -1.18 -4.54 2.34
N ALA A 56 -1.04 -5.18 3.51
CA ALA A 56 0.01 -4.88 4.47
C ALA A 56 0.76 -6.14 4.92
N THR A 57 1.89 -6.44 4.29
CA THR A 57 2.73 -7.62 4.63
C THR A 57 3.23 -7.66 6.08
N LYS A 58 3.41 -6.49 6.73
CA LYS A 58 3.80 -6.41 8.15
C LYS A 58 2.79 -7.06 9.09
N SER A 59 1.53 -7.20 8.68
CA SER A 59 0.52 -7.92 9.45
C SER A 59 0.87 -9.39 9.67
N ALA A 60 1.62 -10.00 8.74
CA ALA A 60 2.06 -11.39 8.83
C ALA A 60 3.47 -11.55 9.40
N THR A 61 4.37 -10.60 9.11
CA THR A 61 5.80 -10.75 9.40
C THR A 61 6.31 -9.88 10.54
N GLY A 62 5.49 -8.97 11.07
CA GLY A 62 5.95 -7.89 11.93
C GLY A 62 6.80 -6.85 11.17
N HIS A 63 7.33 -5.88 11.92
CA HIS A 63 8.11 -4.78 11.37
C HIS A 63 9.61 -5.14 11.32
N LEU A 64 10.09 -5.62 10.17
CA LEU A 64 11.48 -6.07 9.98
C LEU A 64 12.51 -4.92 9.81
N LEU A 65 12.20 -3.71 10.30
CA LEU A 65 13.05 -2.52 10.23
C LEU A 65 13.61 -2.29 8.81
N GLY A 66 14.94 -2.22 8.66
CA GLY A 66 15.60 -1.98 7.38
C GLY A 66 15.29 -3.03 6.30
N ALA A 67 14.87 -4.24 6.66
CA ALA A 67 14.49 -5.27 5.70
C ALA A 67 13.06 -5.14 5.17
N ALA A 68 12.22 -4.30 5.79
CA ALA A 68 10.80 -4.19 5.45
C ALA A 68 10.56 -3.78 3.98
N GLY A 69 11.42 -2.91 3.42
CA GLY A 69 11.32 -2.48 2.02
C GLY A 69 11.60 -3.62 1.04
N GLY A 70 12.68 -4.39 1.27
CA GLY A 70 13.05 -5.52 0.44
C GLY A 70 12.00 -6.65 0.50
N LEU A 71 11.52 -6.99 1.69
CA LEU A 71 10.43 -7.95 1.85
C LEU A 71 9.17 -7.49 1.11
N GLY A 72 8.82 -6.21 1.23
CA GLY A 72 7.66 -5.65 0.56
C GLY A 72 7.74 -5.78 -0.96
N ALA A 73 8.92 -5.51 -1.54
CA ALA A 73 9.16 -5.66 -2.97
C ALA A 73 9.05 -7.12 -3.44
N ILE A 74 9.58 -8.07 -2.66
CA ILE A 74 9.45 -9.51 -2.95
C ILE A 74 7.97 -9.90 -3.03
N PHE A 75 7.16 -9.52 -2.03
CA PHE A 75 5.74 -9.84 -2.05
C PHE A 75 4.97 -9.14 -3.18
N THR A 76 5.36 -7.94 -3.60
CA THR A 76 4.78 -7.29 -4.80
C THR A 76 5.11 -8.08 -6.06
N VAL A 77 6.35 -8.59 -6.21
CA VAL A 77 6.71 -9.45 -7.34
C VAL A 77 5.95 -10.78 -7.30
N LEU A 78 5.78 -11.38 -6.12
CA LEU A 78 4.97 -12.59 -5.96
C LEU A 78 3.50 -12.34 -6.29
N ALA A 79 2.94 -11.19 -5.91
CA ALA A 79 1.57 -10.82 -6.25
C ALA A 79 1.37 -10.73 -7.77
N LEU A 80 2.36 -10.19 -8.50
CA LEU A 80 2.36 -10.18 -9.97
C LEU A 80 2.54 -11.58 -10.57
N ARG A 81 3.42 -12.42 -10.00
CA ARG A 81 3.64 -13.78 -10.50
C ARG A 81 2.39 -14.64 -10.31
N ASP A 82 1.80 -14.59 -9.13
CA ASP A 82 0.71 -15.46 -8.71
C ASP A 82 -0.66 -14.88 -9.04
N GLN A 83 -0.73 -13.63 -9.50
CA GLN A 83 -1.95 -12.89 -9.81
C GLN A 83 -2.92 -12.81 -8.61
N VAL A 84 -2.35 -12.71 -7.40
CA VAL A 84 -3.09 -12.65 -6.14
C VAL A 84 -2.45 -11.61 -5.24
N ALA A 85 -3.24 -10.61 -4.82
CA ALA A 85 -2.80 -9.69 -3.77
C ALA A 85 -2.69 -10.44 -2.43
N PRO A 86 -1.57 -10.34 -1.70
CA PRO A 86 -1.42 -11.01 -0.42
C PRO A 86 -2.44 -10.47 0.60
N PRO A 87 -3.05 -11.33 1.42
CA PRO A 87 -4.01 -10.88 2.41
C PRO A 87 -3.33 -10.06 3.51
N THR A 88 -4.03 -9.06 4.03
CA THR A 88 -3.67 -8.40 5.29
C THR A 88 -4.21 -9.24 6.44
N LEU A 89 -3.32 -9.80 7.27
CA LEU A 89 -3.71 -10.61 8.43
C LEU A 89 -4.16 -9.72 9.59
N ASN A 90 -4.87 -10.30 10.55
CA ASN A 90 -5.34 -9.62 11.77
C ASN A 90 -6.26 -8.40 11.55
N LEU A 91 -6.81 -8.23 10.35
CA LEU A 91 -7.73 -7.15 10.01
C LEU A 91 -9.18 -7.60 10.20
N SER A 92 -9.67 -7.54 11.44
CA SER A 92 -11.08 -7.90 11.76
C SER A 92 -12.03 -6.71 11.72
N ALA A 93 -11.54 -5.51 12.00
CA ALA A 93 -12.29 -4.26 12.00
C ALA A 93 -11.50 -3.22 11.19
N PRO A 94 -11.73 -3.11 9.87
CA PRO A 94 -11.05 -2.12 9.04
C PRO A 94 -11.34 -0.69 9.51
N ASP A 95 -10.34 0.18 9.40
CA ASP A 95 -10.52 1.60 9.68
C ASP A 95 -11.46 2.22 8.62
N PRO A 96 -12.57 2.87 9.00
CA PRO A 96 -13.45 3.56 8.06
C PRO A 96 -12.73 4.58 7.17
N ALA A 97 -11.61 5.15 7.62
CA ALA A 97 -10.79 6.04 6.81
C ALA A 97 -10.25 5.35 5.56
N GLY A 98 -10.11 4.02 5.57
CA GLY A 98 -9.66 3.21 4.44
C GLY A 98 -10.73 2.97 3.37
N ASP A 99 -12.00 3.31 3.60
CA ASP A 99 -13.07 2.99 2.65
C ASP A 99 -12.84 3.59 1.25
N GLY A 100 -13.03 2.81 0.19
CA GLY A 100 -12.77 3.22 -1.19
C GLY A 100 -11.38 2.91 -1.75
N ILE A 101 -10.48 2.30 -0.96
CA ILE A 101 -9.16 1.77 -1.40
C ILE A 101 -8.93 0.36 -0.86
#